data_AF-A0A6N2HUJ9-F1
#
_entry.id   AF-A0A6N2HUJ9-F1
#
_cell.length_a   1.000
_cell.length_b   1.000
_cell.length_c   1.000
_cell.angle_alpha   90.00
_cell.angle_beta   90.00
_cell.angle_gamma   90.00
#
_symmetry.space_group_name_H-M   'P 1'
#
loop_
_entity.id
_entity.type
_entity.pdbx_description
1 polymer ?
#
loop_
_entity_poly.entity_id
_entity_poly.type
_entity_poly.pdbx_seq_one_letter_code
_entity_poly.pdbx_strand_id
1 'polypeptide(L)'
;MIPPLTDHMLRQLGRTEGDSRTLEVLVRDQDTRRLVLLRALLDAAGAAPAAVCPPRALDRLRADWALLEAAERADRAAVRAVLLHPLTGPWARRCLRGLSAPAPASLSGTVPDPELRADLDHLSALAAAAAIRAGIPFATRLTAHDGLLALPTLGALRTTSETPVAVDVAFRAGELTMREDGAAVSPLVAHPQPDGATGSADPRWLPVLALPAVRHGIGPVSLDDVDPYRTDGRGLQRHGLSAATHIDDRERKSWAESWAGVAPLLGIGGEHRLTEAALLLRCLVPLGPPPGSGPVGESAAHCSGTRREAFGAVLSSKPATPAYFASTLVHELQHTKLAALCALVPLHHEDAEPRHFAPWRSDPRPFDGLLQGAYSHIALADYWQRFALNARRVTHRDLAWAEHARCREQVGAVLPVLAGSAALTREGRVLVNEMIALYHRLDDCPPPTGHLARAEAYVATAKVIWQQRNGPRRP
;
A
#
# COMPACT_ATOMS: atom_id res chain seq x y z
N MET A 1 0.03 -7.86 -24.93
CA MET A 1 -0.10 -6.41 -25.17
C MET A 1 -1.13 -5.86 -24.19
N ILE A 2 -0.79 -4.84 -23.39
CA ILE A 2 -1.75 -4.17 -22.50
C ILE A 2 -2.68 -3.33 -23.40
N PRO A 3 -4.01 -3.43 -23.29
CA PRO A 3 -4.90 -2.60 -24.09
C PRO A 3 -4.60 -1.11 -23.83
N PRO A 4 -4.61 -0.25 -24.86
CA PRO A 4 -4.25 1.15 -24.70
C PRO A 4 -5.24 1.86 -23.77
N LEU A 5 -4.71 2.76 -22.94
CA LEU A 5 -5.51 3.67 -22.14
C LEU A 5 -6.32 4.56 -23.09
N THR A 6 -7.65 4.47 -23.03
CA THR A 6 -8.54 5.25 -23.91
C THR A 6 -8.86 6.61 -23.29
N ASP A 7 -9.23 7.58 -24.12
CA ASP A 7 -9.72 8.88 -23.65
C ASP A 7 -10.96 8.73 -22.72
N HIS A 8 -11.80 7.70 -22.93
CA HIS A 8 -12.93 7.41 -22.03
C HIS A 8 -12.45 7.01 -20.62
N MET A 9 -11.48 6.10 -20.54
CA MET A 9 -10.88 5.66 -19.28
C MET A 9 -10.23 6.85 -18.55
N LEU A 10 -9.47 7.69 -19.27
CA LEU A 10 -8.87 8.91 -18.72
C LEU A 10 -9.90 9.86 -18.11
N ARG A 11 -11.07 10.02 -18.77
CA ARG A 11 -12.14 10.87 -18.24
C ARG A 11 -12.80 10.28 -16.99
N GLN A 12 -13.05 8.97 -16.97
CA GLN A 12 -13.56 8.29 -15.76
C GLN A 12 -12.58 8.47 -14.59
N LEU A 13 -11.29 8.25 -14.84
CA LEU A 13 -10.23 8.47 -13.84
C LEU A 13 -10.18 9.94 -13.40
N GLY A 14 -10.30 10.91 -14.30
CA GLY A 14 -10.31 12.33 -13.96
C GLY A 14 -11.49 12.76 -13.07
N ARG A 15 -12.62 12.05 -13.17
CA ARG A 15 -13.77 12.19 -12.26
C ARG A 15 -13.57 11.44 -10.93
N THR A 16 -12.39 10.90 -10.68
CA THR A 16 -12.09 10.03 -9.54
C THR A 16 -12.96 8.77 -9.49
N GLU A 17 -13.51 8.35 -10.63
CA GLU A 17 -14.25 7.12 -10.80
C GLU A 17 -13.38 6.06 -11.50
N GLY A 18 -13.99 4.97 -11.95
CA GLY A 18 -13.36 3.90 -12.71
C GLY A 18 -14.26 2.66 -12.70
N ASP A 19 -14.73 2.24 -13.87
CA ASP A 19 -15.40 0.94 -13.99
C ASP A 19 -14.39 -0.22 -13.88
N SER A 20 -14.90 -1.45 -13.76
CA SER A 20 -14.04 -2.64 -13.62
C SER A 20 -13.00 -2.73 -14.73
N ARG A 21 -13.38 -2.46 -15.98
CA ARG A 21 -12.48 -2.53 -17.14
C ARG A 21 -11.34 -1.52 -17.02
N THR A 22 -11.63 -0.29 -16.61
CA THR A 22 -10.63 0.77 -16.41
C THR A 22 -9.64 0.40 -15.32
N LEU A 23 -10.15 -0.08 -14.19
CA LEU A 23 -9.31 -0.47 -13.05
C LEU A 23 -8.49 -1.73 -13.36
N GLU A 24 -9.02 -2.68 -14.10
CA GLU A 24 -8.30 -3.88 -14.57
C GLU A 24 -7.11 -3.53 -15.47
N VAL A 25 -7.17 -2.47 -16.27
CA VAL A 25 -6.01 -1.99 -17.03
C VAL A 25 -4.89 -1.54 -16.11
N LEU A 26 -5.22 -0.77 -15.07
CA LEU A 26 -4.24 -0.31 -14.07
C LEU A 26 -3.64 -1.51 -13.32
N VAL A 27 -4.49 -2.42 -12.85
CA VAL A 27 -4.08 -3.64 -12.14
C VAL A 27 -3.14 -4.48 -13.00
N ARG A 28 -3.51 -4.74 -14.27
CA ARG A 28 -2.72 -5.55 -15.18
C ARG A 28 -1.36 -4.93 -15.48
N ASP A 29 -1.29 -3.61 -15.63
CA ASP A 29 -0.02 -2.90 -15.80
C ASP A 29 0.88 -3.09 -14.58
N GLN A 30 0.36 -2.88 -13.37
CA GLN A 30 1.13 -3.02 -12.13
C GLN A 30 1.59 -4.47 -11.91
N ASP A 31 0.74 -5.44 -12.19
CA ASP A 31 1.09 -6.86 -12.12
C ASP A 31 2.17 -7.22 -13.15
N THR A 32 2.07 -6.69 -14.38
CA THR A 32 3.09 -6.90 -15.43
C THR A 32 4.43 -6.30 -15.01
N ARG A 33 4.44 -5.08 -14.49
CA ARG A 33 5.65 -4.43 -13.96
C ARG A 33 6.27 -5.21 -12.81
N ARG A 34 5.44 -5.80 -11.93
CA ARG A 34 5.92 -6.65 -10.84
C ARG A 34 6.68 -7.86 -11.39
N LEU A 35 6.13 -8.55 -12.37
CA LEU A 35 6.80 -9.72 -12.98
C LEU A 35 8.10 -9.32 -13.70
N VAL A 36 8.10 -8.18 -14.40
CA VAL A 36 9.32 -7.63 -15.04
C VAL A 36 10.37 -7.27 -14.00
N LEU A 37 9.98 -6.68 -12.87
CA LEU A 37 10.87 -6.36 -11.76
C LEU A 37 11.52 -7.61 -11.15
N LEU A 38 10.74 -8.68 -10.94
CA LEU A 38 11.26 -9.96 -10.46
C LEU A 38 12.26 -10.57 -11.44
N ARG A 39 11.98 -10.46 -12.75
CA ARG A 39 12.92 -10.91 -13.77
C ARG A 39 14.20 -10.08 -13.78
N ALA A 40 14.10 -8.75 -13.68
CA ALA A 40 15.23 -7.85 -13.61
C ALA A 40 16.11 -8.12 -12.39
N LEU A 41 15.52 -8.49 -11.24
CA LEU A 41 16.25 -8.93 -10.05
C LEU A 41 17.10 -10.18 -10.35
N LEU A 42 16.53 -11.20 -11.00
CA LEU A 42 17.28 -12.41 -11.34
C LEU A 42 18.44 -12.12 -12.30
N ASP A 43 18.20 -11.30 -13.33
CA ASP A 43 19.23 -10.90 -14.28
C ASP A 43 20.32 -10.06 -13.58
N ALA A 44 19.95 -9.14 -12.68
CA ALA A 44 20.90 -8.36 -11.89
C ALA A 44 21.73 -9.22 -10.94
N ALA A 45 21.14 -10.23 -10.29
CA ALA A 45 21.86 -11.17 -9.44
C ALA A 45 22.87 -12.00 -10.23
N GLY A 46 22.52 -12.41 -11.45
CA GLY A 46 23.43 -13.12 -12.35
C GLY A 46 24.58 -12.25 -12.89
N ALA A 47 24.38 -10.95 -13.01
CA ALA A 47 25.40 -10.00 -13.46
C ALA A 47 26.23 -9.40 -12.31
N ALA A 48 25.79 -9.56 -11.06
CA ALA A 48 26.46 -8.99 -9.90
C ALA A 48 27.85 -9.62 -9.68
N PRO A 49 28.86 -8.83 -9.25
CA PRO A 49 30.16 -9.37 -8.87
C PRO A 49 30.03 -10.40 -7.74
N ALA A 50 30.92 -11.39 -7.70
CA ALA A 50 30.92 -12.44 -6.67
C ALA A 50 31.06 -11.91 -5.23
N ALA A 51 31.60 -10.70 -5.05
CA ALA A 51 31.65 -10.03 -3.75
C ALA A 51 30.25 -9.54 -3.27
N VAL A 52 29.36 -9.21 -4.21
CA VAL A 52 27.99 -8.73 -3.94
C VAL A 52 27.02 -9.90 -3.90
N CYS A 53 27.08 -10.80 -4.89
CA CYS A 53 26.30 -12.03 -4.95
C CYS A 53 27.24 -13.23 -5.08
N PRO A 54 27.68 -13.84 -3.96
CA PRO A 54 28.56 -14.99 -3.99
C PRO A 54 27.93 -16.19 -4.73
N PRO A 55 28.72 -17.09 -5.32
CA PRO A 55 28.20 -18.24 -6.07
C PRO A 55 27.14 -19.06 -5.32
N ARG A 56 27.32 -19.29 -4.01
CA ARG A 56 26.34 -19.99 -3.17
C ARG A 56 24.99 -19.28 -3.07
N ALA A 57 24.99 -17.95 -3.00
CA ALA A 57 23.76 -17.16 -2.98
C ALA A 57 23.06 -17.21 -4.34
N LEU A 58 23.83 -17.13 -5.44
CA LEU A 58 23.29 -17.28 -6.79
C LEU A 58 22.69 -18.67 -7.04
N ASP A 59 23.35 -19.73 -6.57
CA ASP A 59 22.84 -21.11 -6.67
C ASP A 59 21.56 -21.29 -5.86
N ARG A 60 21.47 -20.67 -4.67
CA ARG A 60 20.22 -20.63 -3.88
C ARG A 60 19.09 -19.92 -4.63
N LEU A 61 19.35 -18.73 -5.17
CA LEU A 61 18.37 -17.97 -5.96
C LEU A 61 17.85 -18.79 -7.16
N ARG A 62 18.74 -19.52 -7.86
CA ARG A 62 18.36 -20.41 -8.97
C ARG A 62 17.48 -21.58 -8.49
N ALA A 63 17.79 -22.18 -7.35
CA ALA A 63 16.97 -23.24 -6.77
C ALA A 63 15.57 -22.73 -6.36
N ASP A 64 15.50 -21.55 -5.76
CA ASP A 64 14.23 -20.88 -5.43
C ASP A 64 13.40 -20.56 -6.68
N TRP A 65 14.07 -20.08 -7.72
CA TRP A 65 13.43 -19.81 -9.00
C TRP A 65 12.86 -21.07 -9.63
N ALA A 66 13.61 -22.18 -9.60
CA ALA A 66 13.12 -23.47 -10.09
C ALA A 66 11.91 -23.99 -9.29
N LEU A 67 11.88 -23.74 -7.97
CA LEU A 67 10.72 -24.06 -7.13
C LEU A 67 9.51 -23.19 -7.49
N LEU A 68 9.70 -21.89 -7.74
CA LEU A 68 8.64 -21.00 -8.23
C LEU A 68 8.08 -21.45 -9.58
N GLU A 69 8.95 -21.82 -10.53
CA GLU A 69 8.53 -22.35 -11.83
C GLU A 69 7.78 -23.67 -11.70
N ALA A 70 8.17 -24.53 -10.77
CA ALA A 70 7.45 -25.77 -10.45
C ALA A 70 6.07 -25.49 -9.86
N ALA A 71 5.98 -24.55 -8.92
CA ALA A 71 4.73 -24.12 -8.32
C ALA A 71 3.81 -23.45 -9.36
N GLU A 72 4.33 -22.60 -10.26
CA GLU A 72 3.52 -21.91 -11.27
C GLU A 72 2.96 -22.88 -12.30
N ARG A 73 3.71 -23.95 -12.63
CA ARG A 73 3.22 -25.05 -13.48
C ARG A 73 2.09 -25.85 -12.83
N ALA A 74 2.10 -25.99 -11.50
CA ALA A 74 1.07 -26.72 -10.77
C ALA A 74 -0.19 -25.86 -10.56
N ASP A 75 -0.01 -24.63 -10.06
CA ASP A 75 -1.09 -23.66 -9.89
C ASP A 75 -0.56 -22.24 -10.09
N ARG A 76 -0.86 -21.68 -11.27
CA ARG A 76 -0.48 -20.33 -11.63
C ARG A 76 -1.15 -19.25 -10.76
N ALA A 77 -2.40 -19.46 -10.34
CA ALA A 77 -3.13 -18.50 -9.53
C ALA A 77 -2.54 -18.43 -8.12
N ALA A 78 -2.20 -19.59 -7.53
CA ALA A 78 -1.53 -19.69 -6.24
C ALA A 78 -0.20 -18.93 -6.20
N VAL A 79 0.66 -19.11 -7.21
CA VAL A 79 1.95 -18.40 -7.28
C VAL A 79 1.75 -16.90 -7.49
N ARG A 80 0.79 -16.51 -8.33
CA ARG A 80 0.46 -15.09 -8.54
C ARG A 80 -0.05 -14.42 -7.26
N ALA A 81 -0.80 -15.12 -6.42
CA ALA A 81 -1.24 -14.58 -5.13
C ALA A 81 -0.06 -14.20 -4.21
N VAL A 82 1.06 -14.92 -4.30
CA VAL A 82 2.30 -14.60 -3.56
C VAL A 82 3.09 -13.50 -4.25
N LEU A 83 3.44 -13.66 -5.52
CA LEU A 83 4.34 -12.73 -6.22
C LEU A 83 3.73 -11.33 -6.45
N LEU A 84 2.40 -11.27 -6.56
CA LEU A 84 1.64 -10.03 -6.76
C LEU A 84 1.07 -9.49 -5.43
N HIS A 85 1.41 -10.12 -4.29
CA HIS A 85 1.16 -9.53 -2.96
C HIS A 85 1.84 -8.16 -2.91
N PRO A 86 1.18 -7.10 -2.41
CA PRO A 86 1.73 -5.75 -2.49
C PRO A 86 3.15 -5.64 -1.93
N LEU A 87 3.46 -6.33 -0.83
CA LEU A 87 4.73 -6.21 -0.09
C LEU A 87 5.95 -6.86 -0.76
N THR A 88 5.74 -7.71 -1.76
CA THR A 88 6.84 -8.24 -2.61
C THR A 88 7.49 -7.13 -3.46
N GLY A 89 6.82 -6.01 -3.70
CA GLY A 89 7.34 -4.92 -4.55
C GLY A 89 8.44 -4.10 -3.89
N PRO A 90 8.22 -3.57 -2.67
CA PRO A 90 9.29 -2.96 -1.89
C PRO A 90 10.54 -3.85 -1.79
N TRP A 91 10.35 -5.13 -1.44
CA TRP A 91 11.42 -6.13 -1.40
C TRP A 91 12.20 -6.21 -2.72
N ALA A 92 11.51 -6.46 -3.84
CA ALA A 92 12.17 -6.66 -5.12
C ALA A 92 12.90 -5.39 -5.59
N ARG A 93 12.35 -4.19 -5.32
CA ARG A 93 13.04 -2.92 -5.60
C ARG A 93 14.28 -2.74 -4.72
N ARG A 94 14.22 -3.15 -3.45
CA ARG A 94 15.35 -3.05 -2.51
C ARG A 94 16.49 -3.98 -2.94
N CYS A 95 16.18 -5.24 -3.27
CA CYS A 95 17.14 -6.19 -3.86
C CYS A 95 17.79 -5.61 -5.13
N LEU A 96 16.98 -5.12 -6.08
CA LEU A 96 17.50 -4.61 -7.35
C LEU A 96 18.43 -3.40 -7.14
N ARG A 97 18.08 -2.49 -6.22
CA ARG A 97 18.95 -1.36 -5.87
C ARG A 97 20.27 -1.82 -5.25
N GLY A 98 20.23 -2.77 -4.31
CA GLY A 98 21.43 -3.31 -3.68
C GLY A 98 22.35 -4.03 -4.66
N LEU A 99 21.79 -4.83 -5.56
CA LEU A 99 22.53 -5.54 -6.61
C LEU A 99 23.12 -4.61 -7.68
N SER A 100 22.46 -3.48 -7.95
CA SER A 100 22.88 -2.51 -8.98
C SER A 100 23.73 -1.37 -8.42
N ALA A 101 23.93 -1.30 -7.10
CA ALA A 101 24.72 -0.25 -6.48
C ALA A 101 26.19 -0.37 -6.91
N PRO A 102 26.85 0.74 -7.29
CA PRO A 102 28.28 0.69 -7.58
C PRO A 102 29.03 0.21 -6.34
N ALA A 103 29.95 -0.74 -6.53
CA ALA A 103 30.78 -1.25 -5.45
C ALA A 103 31.49 -0.07 -4.75
N PRO A 104 31.47 0.02 -3.40
CA PRO A 104 32.19 1.07 -2.70
C PRO A 104 33.67 1.07 -3.11
N ALA A 105 34.19 2.23 -3.50
CA ALA A 105 35.58 2.39 -3.99
C ALA A 105 36.64 2.02 -2.93
N SER A 106 36.25 1.93 -1.66
CA SER A 106 37.06 1.35 -0.59
C SER A 106 36.35 0.09 -0.10
N LEU A 107 36.93 -1.08 -0.39
CA LEU A 107 36.98 -2.29 0.46
C LEU A 107 37.37 -3.47 -0.44
N SER A 108 38.68 -3.71 -0.56
CA SER A 108 39.20 -4.97 -1.08
C SER A 108 38.80 -6.10 -0.12
N GLY A 109 37.81 -6.91 -0.50
CA GLY A 109 37.55 -8.22 0.12
C GLY A 109 36.54 -8.28 1.28
N THR A 110 35.38 -7.62 1.19
CA THR A 110 34.37 -7.68 2.28
C THR A 110 33.11 -8.44 1.91
N VAL A 111 32.56 -9.11 2.94
CA VAL A 111 31.30 -9.85 2.99
C VAL A 111 30.15 -9.00 2.40
N PRO A 112 29.19 -9.61 1.67
CA PRO A 112 28.01 -8.88 1.19
C PRO A 112 27.35 -8.08 2.32
N ASP A 113 26.83 -6.91 2.00
CA ASP A 113 26.02 -6.12 2.94
C ASP A 113 25.00 -7.03 3.65
N PRO A 114 25.06 -7.18 4.98
CA PRO A 114 24.16 -8.06 5.72
C PRO A 114 22.69 -7.80 5.42
N GLU A 115 22.32 -6.54 5.14
CA GLU A 115 20.97 -6.16 4.76
C GLU A 115 20.58 -6.73 3.38
N LEU A 116 21.45 -6.60 2.37
CA LEU A 116 21.22 -7.18 1.04
C LEU A 116 21.16 -8.71 1.10
N ARG A 117 21.97 -9.34 1.94
CA ARG A 117 21.93 -10.79 2.11
C ARG A 117 20.59 -11.26 2.68
N ALA A 118 20.10 -10.62 3.73
CA ALA A 118 18.78 -10.91 4.29
C ALA A 118 17.67 -10.69 3.24
N ASP A 119 17.80 -9.63 2.42
CA ASP A 119 16.88 -9.39 1.33
C ASP A 119 16.90 -10.51 0.27
N LEU A 120 18.07 -11.01 -0.13
CA LEU A 120 18.15 -12.13 -1.09
C LEU A 120 17.61 -13.44 -0.50
N ASP A 121 17.86 -13.71 0.78
CA ASP A 121 17.33 -14.88 1.49
C ASP A 121 15.79 -14.89 1.52
N HIS A 122 15.14 -13.72 1.47
CA HIS A 122 13.68 -13.63 1.42
C HIS A 122 13.04 -14.21 0.14
N LEU A 123 13.79 -14.35 -0.97
CA LEU A 123 13.28 -15.08 -2.14
C LEU A 123 12.94 -16.54 -1.77
N SER A 124 13.71 -17.16 -0.89
CA SER A 124 13.45 -18.53 -0.45
C SER A 124 12.12 -18.65 0.31
N ALA A 125 11.76 -17.62 1.09
CA ALA A 125 10.46 -17.56 1.76
C ALA A 125 9.30 -17.39 0.76
N LEU A 126 9.47 -16.55 -0.27
CA LEU A 126 8.49 -16.38 -1.35
C LEU A 126 8.28 -17.69 -2.14
N ALA A 127 9.37 -18.38 -2.49
CA ALA A 127 9.33 -19.66 -3.19
C ALA A 127 8.64 -20.75 -2.36
N ALA A 128 8.95 -20.83 -1.07
CA ALA A 128 8.29 -21.73 -0.13
C ALA A 128 6.79 -21.43 -0.02
N ALA A 129 6.40 -20.16 0.18
CA ALA A 129 5.01 -19.76 0.27
C ALA A 129 4.22 -20.09 -1.01
N ALA A 130 4.81 -19.85 -2.18
CA ALA A 130 4.22 -20.19 -3.47
C ALA A 130 4.03 -21.70 -3.63
N ALA A 131 5.02 -22.51 -3.24
CA ALA A 131 4.94 -23.97 -3.27
C ALA A 131 3.87 -24.53 -2.33
N ILE A 132 3.75 -23.98 -1.11
CA ILE A 132 2.69 -24.34 -0.15
C ILE A 132 1.32 -24.04 -0.75
N ARG A 133 1.10 -22.84 -1.29
CA ARG A 133 -0.18 -22.47 -1.90
C ARG A 133 -0.52 -23.31 -3.14
N ALA A 134 0.49 -23.68 -3.93
CA ALA A 134 0.33 -24.55 -5.09
C ALA A 134 0.19 -26.04 -4.73
N GLY A 135 0.29 -26.39 -3.44
CA GLY A 135 0.12 -27.77 -2.98
C GLY A 135 1.28 -28.71 -3.35
N ILE A 136 2.44 -28.18 -3.74
CA ILE A 136 3.56 -29.03 -4.19
C ILE A 136 4.53 -29.35 -3.04
N PRO A 137 5.00 -30.60 -2.91
CA PRO A 137 5.89 -30.97 -1.83
C PRO A 137 7.30 -30.42 -2.03
N PHE A 138 7.93 -29.96 -0.95
CA PHE A 138 9.33 -29.55 -0.94
C PHE A 138 9.95 -29.72 0.45
N ALA A 139 11.28 -29.64 0.49
CA ALA A 139 12.04 -29.45 1.72
C ALA A 139 13.18 -28.47 1.41
N THR A 140 13.31 -27.44 2.25
CA THR A 140 14.36 -26.43 2.09
C THR A 140 14.75 -25.87 3.45
N ARG A 141 15.93 -25.27 3.52
CA ARG A 141 16.39 -24.52 4.67
C ARG A 141 16.21 -23.03 4.40
N LEU A 142 15.51 -22.34 5.30
CA LEU A 142 15.31 -20.89 5.27
C LEU A 142 16.08 -20.24 6.42
N THR A 143 16.26 -18.92 6.35
CA THR A 143 16.86 -18.12 7.43
C THR A 143 15.77 -17.26 8.06
N ALA A 144 15.56 -17.41 9.36
CA ALA A 144 14.78 -16.46 10.15
C ALA A 144 15.68 -15.26 10.50
N HIS A 145 15.12 -14.06 10.50
CA HIS A 145 15.81 -12.82 10.85
C HIS A 145 14.99 -12.07 11.89
N ASP A 146 15.65 -11.40 12.84
CA ASP A 146 15.00 -10.57 13.86
C ASP A 146 13.86 -11.32 14.60
N GLY A 147 14.12 -12.56 15.01
CA GLY A 147 13.14 -13.36 15.75
C GLY A 147 12.01 -13.97 14.91
N LEU A 148 12.01 -13.77 13.59
CA LEU A 148 10.89 -14.15 12.72
C LEU A 148 11.34 -14.83 11.42
N LEU A 149 10.65 -15.91 11.07
CA LEU A 149 10.62 -16.43 9.70
C LEU A 149 9.25 -16.13 9.10
N ALA A 150 9.17 -15.03 8.32
CA ALA A 150 7.96 -14.69 7.59
C ALA A 150 7.82 -15.55 6.32
N LEU A 151 6.64 -16.13 6.11
CA LEU A 151 6.21 -16.80 4.89
C LEU A 151 5.14 -15.92 4.23
N PRO A 152 5.49 -15.11 3.20
CA PRO A 152 4.59 -14.11 2.64
C PRO A 152 3.22 -14.66 2.31
N THR A 153 2.17 -13.91 2.66
CA THR A 153 0.74 -14.27 2.55
C THR A 153 0.24 -15.41 3.45
N LEU A 154 1.11 -16.14 4.16
CA LEU A 154 0.70 -17.29 4.99
C LEU A 154 0.72 -16.96 6.49
N GLY A 155 1.79 -16.33 6.95
CA GLY A 155 2.05 -16.10 8.37
C GLY A 155 3.54 -16.02 8.67
N ALA A 156 3.90 -16.08 9.93
CA ALA A 156 5.29 -16.12 10.37
C ALA A 156 5.50 -17.10 11.53
N LEU A 157 6.68 -17.71 11.59
CA LEU A 157 7.16 -18.43 12.77
C LEU A 157 7.98 -17.48 13.65
N ARG A 158 7.63 -17.40 14.94
CA ARG A 158 8.47 -16.79 15.98
C ARG A 158 9.55 -17.78 16.42
N THR A 159 10.81 -17.39 16.23
CA THR A 159 11.97 -18.19 16.63
C THR A 159 12.40 -17.91 18.06
N THR A 160 13.25 -18.76 18.62
CA THR A 160 13.80 -18.58 19.97
C THR A 160 14.99 -17.61 20.03
N SER A 161 15.59 -17.32 18.88
CA SER A 161 16.71 -16.38 18.73
C SER A 161 16.30 -15.13 17.97
N GLU A 162 16.81 -13.98 18.43
CA GLU A 162 16.75 -12.69 17.73
C GLU A 162 17.84 -12.56 16.65
N THR A 163 18.88 -13.40 16.70
CA THR A 163 19.92 -13.44 15.64
C THR A 163 19.50 -14.38 14.51
N PRO A 164 20.08 -14.21 13.29
CA PRO A 164 19.72 -15.06 12.17
C PRO A 164 19.90 -16.55 12.48
N VAL A 165 18.83 -17.33 12.32
CA VAL A 165 18.82 -18.78 12.61
C VAL A 165 18.26 -19.56 11.43
N ALA A 166 18.87 -20.71 11.15
CA ALA A 166 18.40 -21.60 10.11
C ALA A 166 17.13 -22.35 10.57
N VAL A 167 16.16 -22.48 9.67
CA VAL A 167 14.93 -23.23 9.91
C VAL A 167 14.75 -24.22 8.77
N ASP A 168 14.70 -25.51 9.10
CA ASP A 168 14.32 -26.54 8.14
C ASP A 168 12.81 -26.50 7.93
N VAL A 169 12.38 -26.24 6.70
CA VAL A 169 10.99 -26.12 6.29
C VAL A 169 10.65 -27.21 5.30
N ALA A 170 9.58 -27.96 5.58
CA ALA A 170 9.07 -28.98 4.68
C ALA A 170 7.56 -28.84 4.53
N PHE A 171 7.06 -29.08 3.32
CA PHE A 171 5.64 -29.19 3.05
C PHE A 171 5.35 -30.53 2.37
N ARG A 172 4.50 -31.36 2.97
CA ARG A 172 4.12 -32.67 2.43
C ARG A 172 2.69 -33.01 2.86
N ALA A 173 1.91 -33.58 1.94
CA ALA A 173 0.54 -34.05 2.23
C ALA A 173 -0.36 -33.01 2.92
N GLY A 174 -0.23 -31.73 2.56
CA GLY A 174 -1.03 -30.64 3.16
C GLY A 174 -0.53 -30.16 4.53
N GLU A 175 0.63 -30.63 4.99
CA GLU A 175 1.20 -30.25 6.28
C GLU A 175 2.51 -29.47 6.08
N LEU A 176 2.61 -28.29 6.72
CA LEU A 176 3.82 -27.49 6.83
C LEU A 176 4.51 -27.80 8.16
N THR A 177 5.73 -28.29 8.10
CA THR A 177 6.58 -28.52 9.28
C THR A 177 7.77 -27.56 9.26
N MET A 178 8.07 -26.93 10.39
CA MET A 178 9.22 -26.04 10.55
C MET A 178 10.03 -26.42 11.80
N ARG A 179 11.34 -26.58 11.65
CA ARG A 179 12.25 -26.94 12.73
C ARG A 179 13.43 -25.98 12.79
N GLU A 180 13.50 -25.22 13.87
CA GLU A 180 14.61 -24.32 14.17
C GLU A 180 15.88 -25.13 14.48
N ASP A 181 17.00 -24.77 13.84
CA ASP A 181 18.28 -25.45 14.04
C ASP A 181 18.85 -25.15 15.43
N GLY A 182 19.40 -26.17 16.09
CA GLY A 182 19.95 -26.06 17.45
C GLY A 182 18.93 -25.84 18.57
N ALA A 183 17.63 -25.73 18.28
CA ALA A 183 16.62 -25.51 19.30
C ALA A 183 16.11 -26.83 19.90
N ALA A 184 16.03 -26.92 21.23
CA ALA A 184 15.48 -28.07 21.96
C ALA A 184 13.93 -28.08 22.00
N VAL A 185 13.29 -27.41 21.05
CA VAL A 185 11.83 -27.29 20.95
C VAL A 185 11.30 -28.22 19.85
N SER A 186 10.06 -28.68 20.01
CA SER A 186 9.40 -29.49 18.99
C SER A 186 9.25 -28.71 17.68
N PRO A 187 9.29 -29.40 16.51
CA PRO A 187 8.93 -28.79 15.24
C PRO A 187 7.53 -28.16 15.32
N LEU A 188 7.37 -26.99 14.72
CA LEU A 188 6.05 -26.40 14.53
C LEU A 188 5.35 -27.08 13.37
N VAL A 189 4.06 -27.35 13.53
CA VAL A 189 3.18 -27.86 12.46
C VAL A 189 2.09 -26.85 12.18
N ALA A 190 1.89 -26.50 10.91
CA ALA A 190 0.82 -25.63 10.46
C ALA A 190 0.11 -26.24 9.24
N HIS A 191 -1.15 -25.86 9.06
CA HIS A 191 -2.01 -26.41 8.02
C HIS A 191 -2.59 -25.28 7.17
N PRO A 192 -2.35 -25.28 5.85
CA PRO A 192 -3.11 -24.46 4.92
C PRO A 192 -4.59 -24.82 4.98
N GLN A 193 -5.45 -23.82 4.89
CA GLN A 193 -6.89 -23.94 4.95
C GLN A 193 -7.50 -23.63 3.58
N PRO A 194 -8.72 -24.14 3.29
CA PRO A 194 -9.38 -23.91 1.99
C PRO A 194 -9.66 -22.44 1.67
N ASP A 195 -9.77 -21.58 2.69
CA ASP A 195 -9.94 -20.12 2.54
C ASP A 195 -8.62 -19.38 2.24
N GLY A 196 -7.52 -20.13 2.12
CA GLY A 196 -6.19 -19.61 1.82
C GLY A 196 -5.43 -19.11 3.05
N ALA A 197 -5.99 -19.21 4.26
CA ALA A 197 -5.28 -18.98 5.52
C ALA A 197 -4.38 -20.17 5.86
N THR A 198 -3.44 -19.95 6.79
CA THR A 198 -2.63 -21.02 7.36
C THR A 198 -2.70 -20.93 8.88
N GLY A 199 -3.08 -22.03 9.53
CA GLY A 199 -3.32 -22.06 10.96
C GLY A 199 -2.42 -23.07 11.69
N SER A 200 -2.13 -22.77 12.95
CA SER A 200 -1.53 -23.69 13.91
C SER A 200 -2.09 -23.40 15.30
N ALA A 201 -2.17 -24.42 16.15
CA ALA A 201 -2.46 -24.24 17.58
C ALA A 201 -1.21 -23.83 18.38
N ASP A 202 -0.02 -23.89 17.76
CA ASP A 202 1.22 -23.49 18.38
C ASP A 202 1.32 -21.95 18.44
N PRO A 203 1.51 -21.34 19.63
CA PRO A 203 1.55 -19.89 19.81
C PRO A 203 2.76 -19.22 19.13
N ARG A 204 3.75 -19.99 18.69
CA ARG A 204 4.86 -19.46 17.88
C ARG A 204 4.41 -19.11 16.45
N TRP A 205 3.27 -19.62 15.98
CA TRP A 205 2.71 -19.25 14.68
C TRP A 205 1.93 -17.93 14.77
N LEU A 206 2.32 -16.97 13.92
CA LEU A 206 1.65 -15.68 13.78
C LEU A 206 0.87 -15.69 12.45
N PRO A 207 -0.46 -15.84 12.47
CA PRO A 207 -1.25 -15.89 11.24
C PRO A 207 -1.42 -14.51 10.62
N VAL A 208 -1.47 -14.45 9.28
CA VAL A 208 -2.00 -13.27 8.57
C VAL A 208 -3.52 -13.32 8.62
N LEU A 209 -4.14 -12.27 9.16
CA LEU A 209 -5.60 -12.22 9.26
C LEU A 209 -6.22 -11.91 7.89
N ALA A 210 -7.27 -12.63 7.52
CA ALA A 210 -8.08 -12.35 6.34
C ALA A 210 -9.34 -11.58 6.72
N LEU A 211 -9.44 -10.32 6.30
CA LEU A 211 -10.64 -9.50 6.47
C LEU A 211 -11.66 -9.87 5.38
N PRO A 212 -12.95 -10.04 5.72
CA PRO A 212 -13.99 -10.42 4.75
C PRO A 212 -14.02 -9.53 3.52
N ALA A 213 -14.35 -10.09 2.36
CA ALA A 213 -14.40 -9.33 1.11
C ALA A 213 -15.38 -8.15 1.20
N VAL A 214 -14.98 -7.00 0.64
CA VAL A 214 -15.84 -5.79 0.56
C VAL A 214 -17.03 -5.97 -0.40
N ARG A 215 -16.98 -7.00 -1.25
CA ARG A 215 -18.00 -7.34 -2.23
C ARG A 215 -18.06 -8.86 -2.42
N HIS A 216 -19.27 -9.39 -2.64
CA HIS A 216 -19.45 -10.81 -2.97
C HIS A 216 -18.68 -11.20 -4.25
N GLY A 217 -18.07 -12.38 -4.23
CA GLY A 217 -17.31 -12.92 -5.37
C GLY A 217 -15.86 -12.40 -5.48
N ILE A 218 -15.42 -11.57 -4.53
CA ILE A 218 -14.04 -11.08 -4.42
C ILE A 218 -13.39 -11.78 -3.23
N GLY A 219 -12.06 -11.96 -3.28
CA GLY A 219 -11.28 -12.53 -2.19
C GLY A 219 -11.21 -11.62 -0.95
N PRO A 220 -10.79 -12.17 0.20
CA PRO A 220 -10.57 -11.39 1.41
C PRO A 220 -9.40 -10.40 1.24
N VAL A 221 -9.35 -9.39 2.11
CA VAL A 221 -8.22 -8.45 2.21
C VAL A 221 -7.32 -8.88 3.36
N SER A 222 -6.04 -9.11 3.10
CA SER A 222 -5.10 -9.47 4.16
C SER A 222 -4.84 -8.27 5.09
N LEU A 223 -4.85 -8.49 6.41
CA LEU A 223 -4.30 -7.57 7.39
C LEU A 223 -2.91 -8.10 7.78
N ASP A 224 -1.88 -7.54 7.16
CA ASP A 224 -0.51 -8.06 7.19
C ASP A 224 0.36 -7.23 8.14
N ASP A 225 0.56 -7.77 9.34
CA ASP A 225 1.41 -7.20 10.38
C ASP A 225 2.75 -7.93 10.55
N VAL A 226 3.02 -8.97 9.73
CA VAL A 226 4.15 -9.87 9.90
C VAL A 226 5.18 -9.77 8.77
N ASP A 227 4.81 -9.30 7.59
CA ASP A 227 5.74 -9.17 6.46
C ASP A 227 6.86 -8.14 6.78
N PRO A 228 8.14 -8.49 6.57
CA PRO A 228 9.27 -7.62 6.91
C PRO A 228 9.34 -6.35 6.05
N TYR A 229 8.70 -6.32 4.88
CA TYR A 229 8.70 -5.20 3.94
C TYR A 229 7.46 -4.31 4.06
N ARG A 230 6.65 -4.52 5.10
CA ARG A 230 5.47 -3.69 5.41
C ARG A 230 5.81 -2.22 5.63
N THR A 231 7.04 -1.93 6.10
CA THR A 231 7.59 -0.58 6.24
C THR A 231 9.08 -0.55 5.89
N ASP A 232 9.58 0.54 5.32
CA ASP A 232 11.00 0.64 4.90
C ASP A 232 11.97 0.88 6.08
N GLY A 233 11.54 0.71 7.34
CA GLY A 233 12.34 0.96 8.56
C GLY A 233 12.83 2.41 8.75
N ARG A 234 12.86 3.24 7.70
CA ARG A 234 13.36 4.62 7.67
C ARG A 234 12.42 5.51 6.86
N GLY A 235 12.09 6.69 7.37
CA GLY A 235 11.50 7.77 6.58
C GLY A 235 9.96 7.86 6.56
N LEU A 236 9.24 6.89 7.13
CA LEU A 236 7.78 6.99 7.31
C LEU A 236 7.38 8.24 8.12
N GLN A 237 8.19 8.61 9.11
CA GLN A 237 7.98 9.80 9.93
C GLN A 237 8.01 11.10 9.10
N ARG A 238 8.80 11.15 8.01
CA ARG A 238 8.85 12.31 7.09
C ARG A 238 7.54 12.49 6.31
N HIS A 239 6.74 11.44 6.24
CA HIS A 239 5.42 11.42 5.62
C HIS A 239 4.29 11.41 6.66
N GLY A 240 4.59 11.60 7.95
CA GLY A 240 3.60 11.59 9.04
C GLY A 240 3.06 10.21 9.39
N LEU A 241 3.70 9.14 8.91
CA LEU A 241 3.30 7.76 9.16
C LEU A 241 4.06 7.19 10.38
N SER A 242 3.33 6.45 11.22
CA SER A 242 3.92 5.67 12.31
C SER A 242 4.63 4.41 11.84
N ALA A 243 5.43 3.82 12.74
CA ALA A 243 5.99 2.50 12.52
C ALA A 243 4.86 1.46 12.43
N ALA A 244 5.07 0.42 11.63
CA ALA A 244 4.20 -0.75 11.67
C ALA A 244 4.35 -1.47 13.00
N THR A 245 3.25 -2.03 13.46
CA THR A 245 3.16 -2.71 14.76
C THR A 245 2.63 -4.12 14.55
N HIS A 246 3.21 -5.08 15.27
CA HIS A 246 2.53 -6.35 15.46
C HIS A 246 1.27 -6.10 16.27
N ILE A 247 0.16 -6.66 15.82
CA ILE A 247 -1.13 -6.50 16.49
C ILE A 247 -1.47 -7.75 17.30
N ASP A 248 -1.91 -7.54 18.54
CA ASP A 248 -2.38 -8.61 19.40
C ASP A 248 -3.80 -9.10 19.00
N ASP A 249 -4.28 -10.16 19.64
CA ASP A 249 -5.60 -10.74 19.33
C ASP A 249 -6.76 -9.76 19.58
N ARG A 250 -6.62 -8.86 20.56
CA ARG A 250 -7.63 -7.85 20.88
C ARG A 250 -7.68 -6.77 19.79
N GLU A 251 -6.52 -6.32 19.33
CA GLU A 251 -6.39 -5.38 18.22
C GLU A 251 -6.90 -6.00 16.92
N ARG A 252 -6.55 -7.26 16.62
CA ARG A 252 -7.09 -8.02 15.47
C ARG A 252 -8.62 -8.04 15.49
N LYS A 253 -9.23 -8.35 16.65
CA LYS A 253 -10.69 -8.31 16.82
C LYS A 253 -11.25 -6.91 16.56
N SER A 254 -10.62 -5.86 17.10
CA SER A 254 -11.07 -4.48 16.90
C SER A 254 -10.98 -4.04 15.42
N TRP A 255 -9.94 -4.48 14.69
CA TRP A 255 -9.84 -4.26 13.25
C TRP A 255 -10.97 -4.96 12.48
N ALA A 256 -11.24 -6.23 12.79
CA ALA A 256 -12.30 -7.01 12.15
C ALA A 256 -13.70 -6.40 12.41
N GLU A 257 -13.97 -5.96 13.65
CA GLU A 257 -15.23 -5.27 14.00
C GLU A 257 -15.40 -3.95 13.25
N SER A 258 -14.34 -3.15 13.14
CA SER A 258 -14.36 -1.89 12.38
C SER A 258 -14.57 -2.15 10.88
N TRP A 259 -13.88 -3.16 10.34
CA TRP A 259 -13.95 -3.57 8.94
C TRP A 259 -15.37 -4.03 8.53
N ALA A 260 -16.09 -4.74 9.40
CA ALA A 260 -17.45 -5.21 9.12
C ALA A 260 -18.43 -4.09 8.75
N GLY A 261 -18.17 -2.85 9.19
CA GLY A 261 -18.97 -1.67 8.86
C GLY A 261 -18.56 -0.94 7.58
N VAL A 262 -17.46 -1.32 6.92
CA VAL A 262 -16.86 -0.53 5.83
C VAL A 262 -17.63 -0.64 4.52
N ALA A 263 -17.91 -1.86 4.06
CA ALA A 263 -18.57 -2.11 2.77
C ALA A 263 -19.89 -1.33 2.59
N PRO A 264 -20.86 -1.34 3.53
CA PRO A 264 -22.09 -0.57 3.35
C PRO A 264 -21.82 0.94 3.27
N LEU A 265 -20.82 1.47 3.99
CA LEU A 265 -20.49 2.89 3.98
C LEU A 265 -19.79 3.32 2.69
N LEU A 266 -18.93 2.48 2.12
CA LEU A 266 -18.43 2.67 0.75
C LEU A 266 -19.58 2.70 -0.26
N GLY A 267 -20.57 1.81 -0.11
CA GLY A 267 -21.76 1.76 -0.96
C GLY A 267 -22.59 3.05 -0.94
N ILE A 268 -22.68 3.74 0.22
CA ILE A 268 -23.31 5.08 0.31
C ILE A 268 -22.58 6.10 -0.57
N GLY A 269 -21.25 5.97 -0.68
CA GLY A 269 -20.40 6.75 -1.58
C GLY A 269 -20.56 6.41 -3.07
N GLY A 270 -21.32 5.37 -3.41
CA GLY A 270 -21.58 4.90 -4.76
C GLY A 270 -20.86 3.58 -5.10
N GLU A 271 -21.47 2.82 -6.01
CA GLU A 271 -20.98 1.49 -6.44
C GLU A 271 -19.54 1.48 -6.99
N HIS A 272 -19.09 2.61 -7.55
CA HIS A 272 -17.71 2.76 -8.01
C HIS A 272 -16.71 2.68 -6.85
N ARG A 273 -17.04 3.13 -5.64
CA ARG A 273 -16.15 3.03 -4.45
C ARG A 273 -16.00 1.58 -3.98
N LEU A 274 -17.09 0.80 -4.03
CA LEU A 274 -17.02 -0.65 -3.79
C LEU A 274 -16.19 -1.36 -4.86
N THR A 275 -16.33 -0.96 -6.12
CA THR A 275 -15.57 -1.52 -7.24
C THR A 275 -14.07 -1.19 -7.12
N GLU A 276 -13.73 0.04 -6.73
CA GLU A 276 -12.35 0.46 -6.42
C GLU A 276 -11.76 -0.38 -5.28
N ALA A 277 -12.45 -0.49 -4.15
CA ALA A 277 -11.98 -1.30 -3.03
C ALA A 277 -11.83 -2.78 -3.42
N ALA A 278 -12.77 -3.35 -4.18
CA ALA A 278 -12.71 -4.73 -4.62
C ALA A 278 -11.51 -5.04 -5.55
N LEU A 279 -11.12 -4.10 -6.40
CA LEU A 279 -10.08 -4.35 -7.42
C LEU A 279 -8.70 -3.82 -7.04
N LEU A 280 -8.64 -2.76 -6.24
CA LEU A 280 -7.39 -2.07 -5.89
C LEU A 280 -6.87 -2.43 -4.50
N LEU A 281 -7.73 -2.82 -3.54
CA LEU A 281 -7.29 -3.16 -2.18
C LEU A 281 -6.99 -4.66 -2.08
N ARG A 282 -5.71 -4.98 -1.84
CA ARG A 282 -5.24 -6.38 -1.63
C ARG A 282 -4.79 -6.61 -0.20
N CYS A 283 -4.23 -5.59 0.43
CA CYS A 283 -3.62 -5.69 1.75
C CYS A 283 -3.86 -4.41 2.57
N LEU A 284 -4.12 -4.58 3.85
CA LEU A 284 -4.00 -3.56 4.88
C LEU A 284 -2.77 -3.84 5.73
N VAL A 285 -1.98 -2.82 6.00
CA VAL A 285 -0.83 -2.89 6.90
C VAL A 285 -1.13 -2.03 8.13
N PRO A 286 -1.26 -2.61 9.33
CA PRO A 286 -1.54 -1.83 10.52
C PRO A 286 -0.31 -1.00 10.92
N LEU A 287 -0.56 0.27 11.22
CA LEU A 287 0.43 1.17 11.80
C LEU A 287 0.07 1.45 13.26
N GLY A 288 1.09 1.77 14.06
CA GLY A 288 0.89 2.32 15.39
C GLY A 288 0.18 3.70 15.34
N PRO A 289 -0.30 4.20 16.48
CA PRO A 289 -0.84 5.55 16.55
C PRO A 289 0.23 6.59 16.17
N PRO A 290 -0.15 7.72 15.54
CA PRO A 290 0.77 8.78 15.11
C PRO A 290 1.66 9.30 16.25
N PRO A 291 2.92 9.69 15.99
CA PRO A 291 3.80 10.21 17.03
C PRO A 291 3.19 11.49 17.63
N GLY A 292 3.13 11.55 18.97
CA GLY A 292 2.60 12.70 19.69
C GLY A 292 1.07 12.69 19.88
N SER A 293 0.35 11.63 19.54
CA SER A 293 -1.07 11.47 19.88
C SER A 293 -1.26 11.17 21.38
N GLY A 294 -0.98 12.15 22.24
CA GLY A 294 -1.39 12.18 23.64
C GLY A 294 -2.54 13.15 23.86
N PRO A 295 -3.16 13.20 25.05
CA PRO A 295 -4.27 14.13 25.36
C PRO A 295 -3.92 15.62 25.21
N VAL A 296 -2.64 15.96 25.02
CA VAL A 296 -2.11 17.33 24.89
C VAL A 296 -1.38 17.55 23.54
N GLY A 297 -1.42 16.58 22.61
CA GLY A 297 -0.65 16.64 21.38
C GLY A 297 -1.38 17.31 20.19
N GLU A 298 -0.71 18.24 19.52
CA GLU A 298 -1.19 18.94 18.30
C GLU A 298 -1.13 18.09 17.00
N SER A 299 -0.81 16.80 17.10
CA SER A 299 -0.57 15.91 15.96
C SER A 299 -1.86 15.25 15.46
N ALA A 300 -1.86 14.81 14.19
CA ALA A 300 -3.01 14.14 13.58
C ALA A 300 -3.45 12.92 14.41
N ALA A 301 -4.76 12.73 14.63
CA ALA A 301 -5.29 11.61 15.42
C ALA A 301 -5.28 10.26 14.66
N HIS A 302 -4.94 10.29 13.38
CA HIS A 302 -4.92 9.15 12.46
C HIS A 302 -3.85 9.38 11.39
N CYS A 303 -3.17 8.32 11.00
CA CYS A 303 -2.26 8.30 9.85
C CYS A 303 -2.60 7.14 8.91
N SER A 304 -2.53 7.42 7.61
CA SER A 304 -2.61 6.43 6.53
C SER A 304 -1.77 6.85 5.35
N GLY A 305 -1.44 5.88 4.50
CA GLY A 305 -0.67 6.13 3.30
C GLY A 305 -0.61 4.92 2.37
N THR A 306 -0.12 5.18 1.17
CA THR A 306 0.18 4.17 0.15
C THR A 306 1.60 4.33 -0.35
N ARG A 307 2.14 3.25 -0.92
CA ARG A 307 3.48 3.23 -1.52
C ARG A 307 3.37 2.77 -2.97
N ARG A 308 4.05 3.47 -3.88
CA ARG A 308 4.00 3.15 -5.32
C ARG A 308 4.49 1.73 -5.61
N GLU A 309 5.53 1.30 -4.90
CA GLU A 309 6.08 -0.06 -4.97
C GLU A 309 5.16 -1.13 -4.41
N ALA A 310 4.30 -0.79 -3.47
CA ALA A 310 3.36 -1.71 -2.82
C ALA A 310 1.93 -1.49 -3.34
N PHE A 311 1.76 -1.51 -4.66
CA PHE A 311 0.45 -1.35 -5.29
C PHE A 311 -0.58 -2.31 -4.66
N GLY A 312 -1.67 -1.74 -4.14
CA GLY A 312 -2.75 -2.43 -3.46
C GLY A 312 -2.58 -2.65 -1.95
N ALA A 313 -1.50 -2.14 -1.35
CA ALA A 313 -1.39 -2.00 0.10
C ALA A 313 -1.86 -0.62 0.57
N VAL A 314 -2.73 -0.62 1.58
CA VAL A 314 -3.06 0.57 2.36
C VAL A 314 -2.43 0.43 3.74
N LEU A 315 -1.53 1.35 4.10
CA LEU A 315 -0.96 1.42 5.44
C LEU A 315 -1.84 2.34 6.27
N SER A 316 -2.29 1.91 7.45
CA SER A 316 -3.17 2.75 8.27
C SER A 316 -3.04 2.42 9.75
N SER A 317 -2.98 3.46 10.58
CA SER A 317 -3.43 3.36 11.97
C SER A 317 -4.92 3.04 12.01
N LYS A 318 -5.41 2.35 13.05
CA LYS A 318 -6.82 1.95 13.09
C LYS A 318 -7.74 3.17 13.11
N PRO A 319 -8.63 3.36 12.12
CA PRO A 319 -9.57 4.47 12.13
C PRO A 319 -10.52 4.39 13.34
N ALA A 320 -10.97 5.56 13.82
CA ALA A 320 -11.80 5.66 15.02
C ALA A 320 -13.22 5.10 14.82
N THR A 321 -13.75 5.19 13.60
CA THR A 321 -15.09 4.69 13.24
C THR A 321 -15.07 4.02 11.86
N PRO A 322 -16.06 3.16 11.55
CA PRO A 322 -16.19 2.57 10.21
C PRO A 322 -16.37 3.62 9.10
N ALA A 323 -17.00 4.77 9.40
CA ALA A 323 -17.16 5.86 8.42
C ALA A 323 -15.82 6.51 8.07
N TYR A 324 -14.97 6.75 9.08
CA TYR A 324 -13.61 7.21 8.83
C TYR A 324 -12.77 6.15 8.14
N PHE A 325 -12.97 4.87 8.46
CA PHE A 325 -12.29 3.78 7.75
C PHE A 325 -12.66 3.76 6.26
N ALA A 326 -13.95 3.83 5.93
CA ALA A 326 -14.40 3.94 4.54
C ALA A 326 -13.78 5.16 3.84
N SER A 327 -13.77 6.34 4.48
CA SER A 327 -13.11 7.52 3.88
C SER A 327 -11.59 7.38 3.73
N THR A 328 -10.91 6.71 4.67
CA THR A 328 -9.48 6.40 4.57
C THR A 328 -9.23 5.53 3.33
N LEU A 329 -10.05 4.50 3.10
CA LEU A 329 -9.93 3.68 1.89
C LEU A 329 -10.19 4.51 0.63
N VAL A 330 -11.21 5.36 0.59
CA VAL A 330 -11.45 6.25 -0.57
C VAL A 330 -10.22 7.11 -0.85
N HIS A 331 -9.66 7.75 0.18
CA HIS A 331 -8.47 8.60 0.07
C HIS A 331 -7.26 7.83 -0.47
N GLU A 332 -6.91 6.71 0.17
CA GLU A 332 -5.70 5.95 -0.15
C GLU A 332 -5.80 5.22 -1.49
N LEU A 333 -6.99 4.74 -1.85
CA LEU A 333 -7.20 4.11 -3.16
C LEU A 333 -7.13 5.14 -4.30
N GLN A 334 -7.48 6.41 -4.07
CA GLN A 334 -7.21 7.45 -5.07
C GLN A 334 -5.72 7.67 -5.30
N HIS A 335 -4.90 7.66 -4.25
CA HIS A 335 -3.44 7.71 -4.40
C HIS A 335 -2.91 6.49 -5.16
N THR A 336 -3.40 5.29 -4.82
CA THR A 336 -3.05 4.05 -5.53
C THR A 336 -3.41 4.12 -7.01
N LYS A 337 -4.62 4.59 -7.32
CA LYS A 337 -5.14 4.71 -8.68
C LYS A 337 -4.37 5.73 -9.52
N LEU A 338 -4.12 6.92 -8.98
CA LEU A 338 -3.35 7.95 -9.68
C LEU A 338 -1.88 7.54 -9.84
N ALA A 339 -1.27 6.89 -8.85
CA ALA A 339 0.08 6.36 -8.97
C ALA A 339 0.20 5.32 -10.10
N ALA A 340 -0.77 4.42 -10.23
CA ALA A 340 -0.82 3.45 -11.33
C ALA A 340 -1.02 4.13 -12.69
N LEU A 341 -1.86 5.16 -12.76
CA LEU A 341 -2.02 5.97 -13.98
C LEU A 341 -0.71 6.67 -14.37
N CYS A 342 -0.01 7.31 -13.43
CA CYS A 342 1.27 7.97 -13.69
C CYS A 342 2.37 7.00 -14.13
N ALA A 343 2.29 5.72 -13.71
CA ALA A 343 3.22 4.69 -14.18
C ALA A 343 2.95 4.30 -15.64
N LEU A 344 1.70 4.37 -16.09
CA LEU A 344 1.28 4.08 -17.45
C LEU A 344 1.57 5.22 -18.42
N VAL A 345 1.30 6.46 -18.03
CA VAL A 345 1.42 7.63 -18.89
C VAL A 345 1.88 8.86 -18.10
N PRO A 346 2.83 9.66 -18.61
CA PRO A 346 3.20 10.92 -17.97
C PRO A 346 2.03 11.90 -18.03
N LEU A 347 1.68 12.49 -16.88
CA LEU A 347 0.62 13.51 -16.78
C LEU A 347 1.17 14.94 -16.84
N HIS A 348 2.44 15.14 -16.49
CA HIS A 348 3.10 16.45 -16.53
C HIS A 348 4.62 16.30 -16.67
N HIS A 349 5.27 17.42 -16.97
CA HIS A 349 6.73 17.57 -17.02
C HIS A 349 7.27 18.60 -16.00
N GLU A 350 6.44 19.03 -15.05
CA GLU A 350 6.88 19.89 -13.92
C GLU A 350 8.04 19.27 -13.14
N ASP A 351 8.89 20.14 -12.58
CA ASP A 351 10.01 19.74 -11.73
C ASP A 351 9.56 19.23 -10.35
N ALA A 352 10.50 18.68 -9.61
CA ALA A 352 10.27 18.16 -8.27
C ALA A 352 10.47 19.20 -7.16
N GLU A 353 10.62 20.50 -7.49
CA GLU A 353 10.88 21.53 -6.50
C GLU A 353 9.63 21.80 -5.66
N PRO A 354 9.72 21.69 -4.33
CA PRO A 354 8.58 21.94 -3.46
C PRO A 354 8.29 23.45 -3.35
N ARG A 355 7.27 23.93 -4.06
CA ARG A 355 6.91 25.36 -4.12
C ARG A 355 5.42 25.68 -3.94
N HIS A 356 4.55 24.68 -3.97
CA HIS A 356 3.12 24.90 -4.01
C HIS A 356 2.48 24.83 -2.62
N PHE A 357 1.53 25.73 -2.36
CA PHE A 357 0.67 25.67 -1.19
C PHE A 357 -0.34 24.52 -1.33
N ALA A 358 -0.53 23.75 -0.26
CA ALA A 358 -1.58 22.74 -0.14
C ALA A 358 -2.26 22.84 1.23
N PRO A 359 -3.59 23.04 1.32
CA PRO A 359 -4.28 23.29 2.59
C PRO A 359 -4.21 22.17 3.64
N TRP A 360 -3.79 20.96 3.26
CA TRP A 360 -3.68 19.78 4.12
C TRP A 360 -2.25 19.53 4.64
N ARG A 361 -1.26 20.36 4.26
CA ARG A 361 0.13 20.26 4.73
C ARG A 361 0.75 21.63 4.99
N SER A 362 1.69 21.66 5.93
CA SER A 362 2.40 22.90 6.32
C SER A 362 3.65 23.17 5.47
N ASP A 363 4.26 22.15 4.89
CA ASP A 363 5.42 22.25 4.00
C ASP A 363 5.01 22.53 2.54
N PRO A 364 5.84 23.22 1.75
CA PRO A 364 5.63 23.38 0.32
C PRO A 364 5.60 22.03 -0.40
N ARG A 365 4.72 21.89 -1.39
CA ARG A 365 4.54 20.66 -2.14
C ARG A 365 5.18 20.76 -3.53
N PRO A 366 5.83 19.69 -4.03
CA PRO A 366 6.12 19.59 -5.46
C PRO A 366 4.82 19.40 -6.23
N PHE A 367 4.83 19.67 -7.54
CA PHE A 367 3.61 19.62 -8.37
C PHE A 367 2.91 18.25 -8.32
N ASP A 368 3.67 17.16 -8.42
CA ASP A 368 3.16 15.78 -8.27
C ASP A 368 2.46 15.60 -6.90
N GLY A 369 3.07 16.14 -5.82
CA GLY A 369 2.50 16.08 -4.48
C GLY A 369 1.23 16.94 -4.30
N LEU A 370 1.06 17.99 -5.11
CA LEU A 370 -0.16 18.82 -5.16
C LEU A 370 -1.26 18.10 -5.95
N LEU A 371 -0.94 17.55 -7.12
CA LEU A 371 -1.86 16.79 -7.98
C LEU A 371 -2.42 15.58 -7.23
N GLN A 372 -1.55 14.81 -6.56
CA GLN A 372 -1.94 13.67 -5.73
C GLN A 372 -2.94 14.07 -4.65
N GLY A 373 -2.67 15.15 -3.93
CA GLY A 373 -3.55 15.62 -2.86
C GLY A 373 -4.89 16.15 -3.39
N ALA A 374 -4.88 16.93 -4.47
CA ALA A 374 -6.11 17.42 -5.10
C ALA A 374 -7.00 16.27 -5.59
N TYR A 375 -6.38 15.23 -6.17
CA TYR A 375 -7.08 14.04 -6.67
C TYR A 375 -7.74 13.22 -5.56
N SER A 376 -7.06 13.00 -4.43
CA SER A 376 -7.65 12.29 -3.29
C SER A 376 -8.72 13.12 -2.56
N HIS A 377 -8.51 14.43 -2.42
CA HIS A 377 -9.46 15.30 -1.71
C HIS A 377 -10.74 15.56 -2.53
N ILE A 378 -10.67 15.65 -3.87
CA ILE A 378 -11.91 15.83 -4.65
C ILE A 378 -12.78 14.56 -4.64
N ALA A 379 -12.16 13.38 -4.59
CA ALA A 379 -12.89 12.12 -4.37
C ALA A 379 -13.53 12.06 -2.98
N LEU A 380 -12.85 12.57 -1.95
CA LEU A 380 -13.44 12.70 -0.62
C LEU A 380 -14.60 13.68 -0.60
N ALA A 381 -14.51 14.81 -1.30
CA ALA A 381 -15.61 15.76 -1.41
C ALA A 381 -16.85 15.10 -2.04
N ASP A 382 -16.68 14.36 -3.14
CA ASP A 382 -17.76 13.59 -3.78
C ASP A 382 -18.33 12.50 -2.85
N TYR A 383 -17.46 11.69 -2.22
CA TYR A 383 -17.86 10.65 -1.28
C TYR A 383 -18.69 11.22 -0.13
N TRP A 384 -18.22 12.28 0.52
CA TRP A 384 -18.90 12.88 1.67
C TRP A 384 -20.21 13.59 1.30
N GLN A 385 -20.31 14.16 0.09
CA GLN A 385 -21.59 14.69 -0.41
C GLN A 385 -22.62 13.57 -0.55
N ARG A 386 -22.26 12.49 -1.26
CA ARG A 386 -23.13 11.31 -1.42
C ARG A 386 -23.50 10.71 -0.08
N PHE A 387 -22.55 10.68 0.85
CA PHE A 387 -22.78 10.26 2.23
C PHE A 387 -23.81 11.15 2.93
N ALA A 388 -23.65 12.47 2.88
CA ALA A 388 -24.56 13.40 3.53
C ALA A 388 -25.98 13.32 2.97
N LEU A 389 -26.11 13.21 1.65
CA LEU A 389 -27.40 13.11 0.94
C LEU A 389 -28.16 11.82 1.29
N ASN A 390 -27.46 10.73 1.60
CA ASN A 390 -28.06 9.43 1.90
C ASN A 390 -28.04 9.04 3.40
N ALA A 391 -27.38 9.83 4.24
CA ALA A 391 -27.30 9.58 5.67
C ALA A 391 -28.68 9.71 6.34
N ARG A 392 -29.07 8.67 7.08
CA ARG A 392 -30.33 8.63 7.85
C ARG A 392 -30.27 9.41 9.16
N ARG A 393 -29.10 9.43 9.82
CA ARG A 393 -28.89 10.14 11.11
C ARG A 393 -28.42 11.57 10.87
N VAL A 394 -29.05 12.53 11.54
CA VAL A 394 -28.73 13.96 11.43
C VAL A 394 -27.27 14.25 11.78
N THR A 395 -26.73 13.63 12.84
CA THR A 395 -25.34 13.82 13.25
C THR A 395 -24.33 13.32 12.22
N HIS A 396 -24.61 12.18 11.57
CA HIS A 396 -23.77 11.66 10.49
C HIS A 396 -23.85 12.54 9.24
N ARG A 397 -25.04 13.09 8.96
CA ARG A 397 -25.25 14.03 7.84
C ARG A 397 -24.48 15.33 8.05
N ASP A 398 -24.53 15.91 9.25
CA ASP A 398 -23.82 17.15 9.58
C ASP A 398 -22.30 16.99 9.46
N LEU A 399 -21.76 15.89 10.02
CA LEU A 399 -20.34 15.54 9.89
C LEU A 399 -19.94 15.40 8.41
N ALA A 400 -20.72 14.68 7.62
CA ALA A 400 -20.44 14.48 6.21
C ALA A 400 -20.49 15.80 5.41
N TRP A 401 -21.42 16.70 5.71
CA TRP A 401 -21.44 18.03 5.10
C TRP A 401 -20.23 18.89 5.49
N ALA A 402 -19.76 18.79 6.73
CA ALA A 402 -18.54 19.46 7.17
C ALA A 402 -17.30 18.93 6.42
N GLU A 403 -17.16 17.61 6.30
CA GLU A 403 -16.05 17.00 5.57
C GLU A 403 -16.09 17.28 4.07
N HIS A 404 -17.28 17.25 3.45
CA HIS A 404 -17.48 17.64 2.06
C HIS A 404 -17.03 19.09 1.83
N ALA A 405 -17.57 20.04 2.61
CA ALA A 405 -17.26 21.46 2.45
C ALA A 405 -15.75 21.72 2.63
N ARG A 406 -15.14 21.09 3.65
CA ARG A 406 -13.70 21.16 3.89
C ARG A 406 -12.91 20.66 2.69
N CYS A 407 -13.15 19.43 2.23
CA CYS A 407 -12.39 18.83 1.13
C CYS A 407 -12.57 19.62 -0.18
N ARG A 408 -13.81 20.02 -0.51
CA ARG A 408 -14.11 20.82 -1.70
C ARG A 408 -13.34 22.14 -1.67
N GLU A 409 -13.39 22.87 -0.55
CA GLU A 409 -12.70 24.16 -0.44
C GLU A 409 -11.18 24.03 -0.52
N GLN A 410 -10.61 22.99 0.09
CA GLN A 410 -9.18 22.70 -0.04
C GLN A 410 -8.76 22.44 -1.50
N VAL A 411 -9.60 21.74 -2.26
CA VAL A 411 -9.36 21.49 -3.69
C VAL A 411 -9.49 22.78 -4.51
N GLY A 412 -10.50 23.61 -4.22
CA GLY A 412 -10.71 24.90 -4.88
C GLY A 412 -9.49 25.83 -4.78
N ALA A 413 -8.79 25.79 -3.63
CA ALA A 413 -7.57 26.57 -3.43
C ALA A 413 -6.37 26.14 -4.28
N VAL A 414 -6.35 24.92 -4.82
CA VAL A 414 -5.20 24.37 -5.55
C VAL A 414 -5.47 24.09 -7.03
N LEU A 415 -6.73 23.89 -7.43
CA LEU A 415 -7.11 23.61 -8.82
C LEU A 415 -6.60 24.66 -9.81
N PRO A 416 -6.64 25.99 -9.54
CA PRO A 416 -6.11 26.98 -10.46
C PRO A 416 -4.62 26.81 -10.76
N VAL A 417 -3.82 26.37 -9.78
CA VAL A 417 -2.38 26.10 -9.95
C VAL A 417 -2.18 24.90 -10.87
N LEU A 418 -2.94 23.83 -10.66
CA LEU A 418 -2.86 22.63 -11.52
C LEU A 418 -3.30 22.94 -12.95
N ALA A 419 -4.43 23.62 -13.13
CA ALA A 419 -4.99 23.97 -14.43
C ALA A 419 -4.11 24.96 -15.21
N GLY A 420 -3.44 25.87 -14.50
CA GLY A 420 -2.56 26.88 -15.07
C GLY A 420 -1.19 26.37 -15.52
N SER A 421 -0.81 25.12 -15.19
CA SER A 421 0.46 24.56 -15.63
C SER A 421 0.51 24.34 -17.14
N ALA A 422 1.49 24.99 -17.78
CA ALA A 422 1.81 24.77 -19.19
C ALA A 422 2.52 23.43 -19.42
N ALA A 423 3.05 22.80 -18.36
CA ALA A 423 3.77 21.53 -18.42
C ALA A 423 2.88 20.29 -18.26
N LEU A 424 1.55 20.45 -18.18
CA LEU A 424 0.60 19.33 -18.32
C LEU A 424 0.71 18.69 -19.71
N THR A 425 0.76 17.36 -19.75
CA THR A 425 0.62 16.60 -21.00
C THR A 425 -0.83 16.65 -21.50
N ARG A 426 -1.11 16.07 -22.68
CA ARG A 426 -2.48 15.93 -23.19
C ARG A 426 -3.36 15.18 -22.19
N GLU A 427 -2.85 14.07 -21.69
CA GLU A 427 -3.53 13.19 -20.73
C GLU A 427 -3.71 13.88 -19.37
N GLY A 428 -2.68 14.58 -18.88
CA GLY A 428 -2.79 15.38 -17.66
C GLY A 428 -3.85 16.48 -17.77
N ARG A 429 -3.96 17.14 -18.93
CA ARG A 429 -4.98 18.17 -19.18
C ARG A 429 -6.38 17.58 -19.19
N VAL A 430 -6.59 16.40 -19.79
CA VAL A 430 -7.88 15.68 -19.72
C VAL A 430 -8.24 15.37 -18.27
N LEU A 431 -7.29 14.83 -17.50
CA LEU A 431 -7.51 14.48 -16.09
C LEU A 431 -7.92 15.71 -15.27
N VAL A 432 -7.13 16.79 -15.34
CA VAL A 432 -7.36 18.02 -14.56
C VAL A 432 -8.67 18.71 -14.96
N ASN A 433 -9.02 18.71 -16.26
CA ASN A 433 -10.31 19.26 -16.71
C ASN A 433 -11.51 18.48 -16.18
N GLU A 434 -11.41 17.16 -16.06
CA GLU A 434 -12.49 16.33 -15.49
C GLU A 434 -12.56 16.47 -13.95
N MET A 435 -11.44 16.74 -13.28
CA MET A 435 -11.43 17.15 -11.87
C MET A 435 -12.13 18.50 -11.67
N ILE A 436 -11.89 19.47 -12.56
CA ILE A 436 -12.59 20.77 -12.56
C ILE A 436 -14.10 20.57 -12.81
N ALA A 437 -14.47 19.75 -13.79
CA ALA A 437 -15.86 19.44 -14.08
C ALA A 437 -16.55 18.77 -12.88
N LEU A 438 -15.87 17.86 -12.18
CA LEU A 438 -16.37 17.28 -10.94
C LEU A 438 -16.52 18.35 -9.86
N TYR A 439 -15.51 19.20 -9.65
CA TYR A 439 -15.56 20.28 -8.67
C TYR A 439 -16.79 21.18 -8.86
N HIS A 440 -17.10 21.57 -10.10
CA HIS A 440 -18.30 22.37 -10.39
C HIS A 440 -19.61 21.59 -10.20
N ARG A 441 -19.66 20.31 -10.59
CA ARG A 441 -20.85 19.47 -10.38
C ARG A 441 -21.23 19.35 -8.90
N LEU A 442 -20.24 19.39 -7.99
CA LEU A 442 -20.52 19.35 -6.56
C LEU A 442 -21.36 20.55 -6.09
N ASP A 443 -21.42 21.64 -6.86
CA ASP A 443 -22.25 22.81 -6.54
C ASP A 443 -23.74 22.62 -6.85
N ASP A 444 -24.10 21.58 -7.61
CA ASP A 444 -25.49 21.24 -7.90
C ASP A 444 -26.27 20.84 -6.62
N CYS A 445 -25.55 20.40 -5.58
CA CYS A 445 -26.10 19.97 -4.29
C CYS A 445 -25.29 20.57 -3.12
N PRO A 446 -25.42 21.88 -2.86
CA PRO A 446 -24.58 22.57 -1.90
C PRO A 446 -24.86 22.12 -0.45
N PRO A 447 -23.86 22.23 0.46
CA PRO A 447 -24.08 21.94 1.87
C PRO A 447 -25.04 22.97 2.50
N PRO A 448 -25.68 22.64 3.65
CA PRO A 448 -26.44 23.60 4.44
C PRO A 448 -25.62 24.82 4.86
N THR A 449 -26.32 25.91 5.19
CA THR A 449 -25.71 27.18 5.60
C THR A 449 -24.70 26.98 6.74
N GLY A 450 -23.55 27.65 6.62
CA GLY A 450 -22.51 27.67 7.65
C GLY A 450 -21.41 26.61 7.52
N HIS A 451 -21.57 25.55 6.73
CA HIS A 451 -20.46 24.64 6.44
C HIS A 451 -19.42 25.26 5.52
N LEU A 452 -19.86 25.94 4.44
CA LEU A 452 -18.97 26.59 3.48
C LEU A 452 -18.13 27.69 4.14
N ALA A 453 -18.75 28.60 4.88
CA ALA A 453 -18.06 29.69 5.59
C ALA A 453 -16.97 29.17 6.56
N ARG A 454 -17.23 28.04 7.24
CA ARG A 454 -16.21 27.39 8.10
C ARG A 454 -15.05 26.82 7.29
N ALA A 455 -15.34 26.19 6.16
CA ALA A 455 -14.31 25.64 5.27
C ALA A 455 -13.44 26.76 4.66
N GLU A 456 -14.05 27.85 4.21
CA GLU A 456 -13.35 29.04 3.68
C GLU A 456 -12.44 29.66 4.75
N ALA A 457 -12.96 29.85 5.97
CA ALA A 457 -12.17 30.37 7.09
C ALA A 457 -10.98 29.45 7.43
N TYR A 458 -11.18 28.13 7.40
CA TYR A 458 -10.12 27.15 7.61
C TYR A 458 -9.03 27.25 6.55
N VAL A 459 -9.39 27.26 5.26
CA VAL A 459 -8.42 27.33 4.16
C VAL A 459 -7.69 28.67 4.11
N ALA A 460 -8.40 29.78 4.36
CA ALA A 460 -7.80 31.11 4.47
C ALA A 460 -6.76 31.16 5.61
N THR A 461 -7.11 30.62 6.78
CA THR A 461 -6.19 30.53 7.93
C THR A 461 -4.98 29.66 7.61
N ALA A 462 -5.18 28.49 7.01
CA ALA A 462 -4.10 27.60 6.59
C ALA A 462 -3.14 28.29 5.60
N LYS A 463 -3.67 29.07 4.66
CA LYS A 463 -2.88 29.85 3.70
C LYS A 463 -2.03 30.92 4.37
N VAL A 464 -2.60 31.68 5.30
CA VAL A 464 -1.86 32.69 6.07
C VAL A 464 -0.73 32.05 6.88
N ILE A 465 -1.01 30.96 7.60
CA ILE A 465 0.01 30.23 8.38
C ILE A 465 1.12 29.70 7.45
N TRP A 466 0.76 29.14 6.30
CA TRP A 466 1.74 28.63 5.34
C TRP A 466 2.62 29.75 4.77
N GLN A 467 2.05 30.91 4.45
CA GLN A 467 2.80 32.07 3.96
C GLN A 467 3.75 32.63 5.01
N GLN A 468 3.35 32.65 6.28
CA GLN A 468 4.23 33.06 7.37
C GLN A 468 5.42 32.11 7.57
N ARG A 469 5.20 30.80 7.39
CA ARG A 469 6.23 29.77 7.54
C ARG A 469 7.18 29.68 6.34
N ASN A 470 6.66 29.86 5.13
CA ASN A 470 7.36 29.55 3.88
C ASN A 470 7.60 30.78 2.97
N GLY A 471 7.13 31.96 3.38
CA GLY A 471 7.38 33.21 2.66
C GLY A 471 8.85 33.65 2.74
N PRO A 472 9.30 34.53 1.85
CA PRO A 472 10.66 35.06 1.90
C PRO A 472 10.89 35.72 3.26
N ARG A 473 11.92 35.28 3.99
CA ARG A 473 12.39 35.99 5.19
C ARG A 473 12.74 37.41 4.76
N ARG A 474 12.05 38.42 5.32
CA ARG A 474 12.45 39.81 5.11
C ARG A 474 13.91 39.96 5.58
N PRO A 475 14.78 40.62 4.79
CA PRO A 475 16.17 40.85 5.16
C PRO A 475 16.29 41.65 6.46
#